data_AF-A0A7D5IPR6-F1
#
_entry.id   AF-A0A7D5IPR6-F1
#
_cell.length_a   1.000
_cell.length_b   1.000
_cell.length_c   1.000
_cell.angle_alpha   90.00
_cell.angle_beta   90.00
_cell.angle_gamma   90.00
#
_symmetry.space_group_name_H-M   'P 1'
#
loop_
_entity.id
_entity.type
_entity.pdbx_description
1 polymer ?
#
loop_
_entity_poly.entity_id
_entity_poly.type
_entity_poly.pdbx_seq_one_letter_code
_entity_poly.pdbx_strand_id
1 'polypeptide(L)'
;MAEVKGRVKLCPDKKDSVSEESMVEQSLHWPISPMDHSKLHAKGMEHEHYSTGVMLDVRFFPSVAYGVLPLSLDHKYIFDIEMEYPLFDESGDIEIEDLVYTAGKKLDESTYEREFRPARLKKGKVNIKDLIILKARRVLECDICINEVLDDARQRMSRWNEAKEQLKTYNENARREFLRKERETALLFEKRQKEEAIREEQLQKNHNEWIRKCGSLRLNKCLEEGYDYRELYHVERGMELFGEDFRLDYDNSVLVENCKCPSLMVLETIAVLRKKGFSGRAVWLPKGLKAADNNYDSVSCEAVLVFFEDRAYYRIFSD
;
A
#
# COMPACT_ATOMS: atom_id res chain seq x y z
N MET A 1 61.76 -51.63 42.19
CA MET A 1 61.74 -50.37 41.40
C MET A 1 61.52 -50.79 39.96
N ALA A 2 60.27 -51.04 39.57
CA ALA A 2 59.32 -50.09 38.98
C ALA A 2 59.65 -49.78 37.51
N GLU A 3 58.89 -50.45 36.63
CA GLU A 3 58.84 -50.31 35.16
C GLU A 3 58.52 -48.87 34.73
N VAL A 4 59.07 -48.44 33.59
CA VAL A 4 58.40 -47.46 32.72
C VAL A 4 58.47 -47.93 31.27
N LYS A 5 57.28 -48.21 30.74
CA LYS A 5 56.97 -48.64 29.37
C LYS A 5 57.06 -47.47 28.40
N GLY A 6 57.48 -47.77 27.17
CA GLY A 6 57.47 -46.81 26.06
C GLY A 6 56.07 -46.42 25.60
N ARG A 7 55.97 -45.23 25.00
CA ARG A 7 54.90 -44.88 24.06
C ARG A 7 55.50 -44.19 22.83
N VAL A 8 55.13 -44.75 21.69
CA VAL A 8 55.46 -44.37 20.32
C VAL A 8 54.80 -43.04 19.98
N LYS A 9 55.57 -42.09 19.43
CA LYS A 9 55.05 -40.93 18.68
C LYS A 9 54.55 -41.43 17.34
N LEU A 10 53.24 -41.33 17.09
CA LEU A 10 52.69 -41.34 15.74
C LEU A 10 52.42 -39.88 15.35
N CYS A 11 53.33 -39.29 14.59
CA CYS A 11 53.03 -38.10 13.81
C CYS A 11 52.21 -38.52 12.58
N PRO A 12 51.05 -37.92 12.31
CA PRO A 12 50.55 -37.84 10.95
C PRO A 12 51.30 -36.70 10.24
N ASP A 13 52.11 -37.04 9.26
CA ASP A 13 52.61 -36.13 8.23
C ASP A 13 51.43 -35.55 7.46
N LYS A 14 51.01 -34.33 7.82
CA LYS A 14 50.42 -33.38 6.87
C LYS A 14 50.90 -31.98 7.19
N LYS A 15 51.97 -31.60 6.46
CA LYS A 15 52.32 -30.20 6.19
C LYS A 15 51.25 -29.61 5.28
N ASP A 16 50.12 -29.24 5.86
CA ASP A 16 49.36 -28.11 5.32
C ASP A 16 49.82 -26.90 6.13
N SER A 17 50.31 -25.88 5.42
CA SER A 17 50.85 -24.65 5.96
C SER A 17 49.80 -23.90 6.80
N VAL A 18 49.66 -24.29 8.06
CA VAL A 18 48.99 -23.50 9.08
C VAL A 18 49.95 -22.35 9.36
N SER A 19 49.62 -21.14 8.90
CA SER A 19 50.27 -19.96 9.44
C SER A 19 50.18 -20.04 10.96
N GLU A 20 51.30 -19.98 11.66
CA GLU A 20 51.35 -19.82 13.12
C GLU A 20 50.78 -18.43 13.47
N GLU A 21 49.49 -18.25 13.24
CA GLU A 21 48.78 -17.04 13.59
C GLU A 21 48.60 -17.06 15.11
N SER A 22 49.28 -16.13 15.77
CA SER A 22 49.09 -15.94 17.21
C SER A 22 47.74 -15.30 17.48
N MET A 23 47.05 -15.78 18.52
CA MET A 23 45.81 -15.16 18.96
C MET A 23 46.11 -13.76 19.49
N VAL A 24 45.25 -12.82 19.14
CA VAL A 24 45.22 -11.49 19.75
C VAL A 24 44.42 -11.59 21.04
N GLU A 25 44.94 -10.96 22.09
CA GLU A 25 44.27 -10.82 23.37
C GLU A 25 44.01 -9.33 23.63
N GLN A 26 42.76 -9.00 23.97
CA GLN A 26 42.36 -7.63 24.27
C GLN A 26 41.31 -7.63 25.37
N SER A 27 41.44 -6.74 26.34
CA SER A 27 40.46 -6.64 27.41
C SER A 27 39.26 -5.77 27.02
N LEU A 28 38.06 -6.18 27.45
CA LEU A 28 36.79 -5.51 27.22
C LEU A 28 36.06 -5.31 28.55
N HIS A 29 35.53 -4.11 28.79
CA HIS A 29 34.70 -3.86 29.97
C HIS A 29 33.30 -4.44 29.80
N TRP A 30 32.91 -5.37 30.67
CA TRP A 30 31.59 -5.96 30.75
C TRP A 30 30.80 -5.37 31.94
N PRO A 31 29.76 -4.55 31.67
CA PRO A 31 28.83 -4.14 32.72
C PRO A 31 27.99 -5.34 33.19
N ILE A 32 28.23 -5.78 34.42
CA ILE A 32 27.54 -6.92 35.03
C ILE A 32 26.41 -6.46 35.95
N SER A 33 25.31 -7.22 35.95
CA SER A 33 24.24 -7.03 36.92
C SER A 33 24.62 -7.64 38.28
N PRO A 34 23.99 -7.24 39.41
CA PRO A 34 24.23 -7.88 40.71
C PRO A 34 23.98 -9.39 40.71
N MET A 35 23.07 -9.86 39.86
CA MET A 35 22.77 -11.28 39.69
C MET A 35 23.90 -12.00 38.95
N ASP A 36 24.42 -11.43 37.86
CA ASP A 36 25.55 -12.00 37.13
C ASP A 36 26.80 -12.01 38.02
N HIS A 37 27.03 -10.93 38.78
CA HIS A 37 28.10 -10.83 39.78
C HIS A 37 28.06 -12.00 40.78
N SER A 38 26.89 -12.24 41.37
CA SER A 38 26.69 -13.32 42.33
C SER A 38 26.93 -14.70 41.70
N LYS A 39 26.59 -14.89 40.42
CA LYS A 39 26.84 -16.15 39.69
C LYS A 39 28.32 -16.39 39.43
N LEU A 40 29.10 -15.33 39.13
CA LEU A 40 30.55 -15.44 38.97
C LEU A 40 31.22 -15.90 40.28
N HIS A 41 30.83 -15.29 41.41
CA HIS A 41 31.29 -15.71 42.74
C HIS A 41 30.87 -17.13 43.11
N ALA A 42 29.63 -17.52 42.79
CA ALA A 42 29.16 -18.89 43.01
C ALA A 42 29.95 -19.94 42.21
N LYS A 43 30.56 -19.55 41.08
CA LYS A 43 31.49 -20.37 40.29
C LYS A 43 32.93 -20.34 40.80
N GLY A 44 33.23 -19.56 41.85
CA GLY A 44 34.57 -19.40 42.40
C GLY A 44 35.51 -18.59 41.52
N MET A 45 34.98 -17.75 40.63
CA MET A 45 35.81 -16.88 39.78
C MET A 45 36.11 -15.57 40.50
N GLU A 46 37.36 -15.42 40.93
CA GLU A 46 37.87 -14.14 41.41
C GLU A 46 37.98 -13.14 40.26
N HIS A 47 37.52 -11.92 40.50
CA HIS A 47 37.58 -10.83 39.54
C HIS A 47 37.67 -9.50 40.30
N GLU A 48 38.23 -8.47 39.66
CA GLU A 48 38.34 -7.15 40.27
C GLU A 48 36.94 -6.52 40.44
N HIS A 49 36.62 -6.11 41.66
CA HIS A 49 35.37 -5.44 41.98
C HIS A 49 35.45 -3.97 41.56
N TYR A 50 35.30 -3.68 40.26
CA TYR A 50 35.00 -2.32 39.85
C TYR A 50 33.53 -2.04 40.14
N SER A 51 33.23 -0.84 40.65
CA SER A 51 31.88 -0.43 41.04
C SER A 51 30.82 -0.52 39.92
N THR A 52 31.22 -0.80 38.68
CA THR A 52 30.37 -0.78 37.49
C THR A 52 30.52 -1.98 36.54
N GLY A 53 31.42 -2.94 36.78
CA GLY A 53 31.65 -4.03 35.82
C GLY A 53 32.86 -4.92 36.10
N VAL A 54 33.11 -5.85 35.17
CA VAL A 54 34.25 -6.80 35.17
C VAL A 54 35.02 -6.66 33.85
N MET A 55 36.33 -6.85 33.91
CA MET A 55 37.18 -6.92 32.72
C MET A 55 37.15 -8.33 32.13
N LEU A 56 36.77 -8.44 30.86
CA LEU A 56 36.84 -9.66 30.08
C LEU A 56 38.13 -9.67 29.27
N ASP A 57 38.90 -10.75 29.34
CA ASP A 57 40.01 -10.99 28.42
C ASP A 57 39.48 -11.76 27.22
N VAL A 58 39.57 -11.12 26.05
CA VAL A 58 38.97 -11.60 24.82
C VAL A 58 40.07 -12.07 23.88
N ARG A 59 40.02 -13.34 23.46
CA ARG A 59 40.99 -13.92 22.52
C ARG A 59 40.36 -14.29 21.19
N PHE A 60 41.06 -14.01 20.09
CA PHE A 60 40.62 -14.36 18.74
C PHE A 60 41.77 -14.38 17.74
N PHE A 61 41.54 -14.99 16.58
CA PHE A 61 42.48 -14.94 15.46
C PHE A 61 42.24 -13.69 14.60
N PRO A 62 43.29 -12.91 14.25
CA PRO A 62 43.19 -11.77 13.33
C PRO A 62 42.47 -12.10 12.01
N SER A 63 42.72 -13.28 11.45
CA SER A 63 42.08 -13.78 10.23
C SER A 63 40.55 -13.89 10.34
N VAL A 64 40.02 -14.14 11.54
CA VAL A 64 38.58 -14.21 11.82
C VAL A 64 38.00 -12.82 12.11
N ALA A 65 38.78 -11.93 12.72
CA ALA A 65 38.38 -10.54 12.93
C ALA A 65 38.38 -9.70 11.64
N TYR A 66 39.17 -10.08 10.64
CA TYR A 66 39.28 -9.36 9.38
C TYR A 66 37.91 -9.21 8.69
N GLY A 67 37.57 -7.98 8.31
CA GLY A 67 36.30 -7.63 7.68
C GLY A 67 35.10 -7.51 8.63
N VAL A 68 35.27 -7.82 9.92
CA VAL A 68 34.23 -7.72 10.96
C VAL A 68 34.56 -6.61 11.95
N LEU A 69 35.77 -6.62 12.50
CA LEU A 69 36.23 -5.63 13.47
C LEU A 69 37.18 -4.63 12.80
N PRO A 70 36.90 -3.31 12.85
CA PRO A 70 37.85 -2.31 12.41
C PRO A 70 38.99 -2.16 13.43
N LEU A 71 40.12 -1.66 12.95
CA LEU A 71 41.24 -1.26 13.78
C LEU A 71 41.15 0.24 14.11
N SER A 72 41.47 0.58 15.36
CA SER A 72 41.73 1.94 15.80
C SER A 72 43.08 2.46 15.28
N LEU A 73 43.35 3.75 15.46
CA LEU A 73 44.65 4.36 15.12
C LEU A 73 45.81 3.72 15.89
N ASP A 74 45.55 3.21 17.09
CA ASP A 74 46.52 2.51 17.93
C ASP A 74 46.61 1.02 17.60
N HIS A 75 46.08 0.57 16.46
CA HIS A 75 46.10 -0.82 15.99
C HIS A 75 45.41 -1.81 16.95
N LYS A 76 44.46 -1.32 17.76
CA LYS A 76 43.57 -2.16 18.59
C LYS A 76 42.23 -2.40 17.90
N TYR A 77 41.67 -3.58 18.06
CA TYR A 77 40.36 -3.91 17.49
C TYR A 77 39.24 -3.20 18.26
N ILE A 78 38.27 -2.65 17.53
CA ILE A 78 37.14 -1.93 18.13
C ILE A 78 35.95 -2.88 18.23
N PHE A 79 35.59 -3.28 19.44
CA PHE A 79 34.43 -4.16 19.67
C PHE A 79 33.08 -3.41 19.68
N ASP A 80 33.10 -2.11 20.00
CA ASP A 80 31.89 -1.28 20.05
C ASP A 80 31.53 -0.80 18.63
N ILE A 81 31.10 -1.76 17.82
CA ILE A 81 30.66 -1.54 16.44
C ILE A 81 29.27 -2.12 16.25
N GLU A 82 28.37 -1.28 15.74
CA GLU A 82 27.06 -1.70 15.26
C GLU A 82 27.19 -2.17 13.81
N MET A 83 26.71 -3.38 13.54
CA MET A 83 26.72 -4.00 12.24
C MET A 83 25.29 -4.16 11.73
N GLU A 84 25.07 -3.73 10.49
CA GLU A 84 23.82 -3.97 9.76
C GLU A 84 23.90 -5.27 8.96
N TYR A 85 22.81 -6.04 8.97
CA TYR A 85 22.68 -7.25 8.17
C TYR A 85 21.29 -7.38 7.55
N PRO A 86 21.19 -8.00 6.37
CA PRO A 86 19.90 -8.29 5.73
C PRO A 86 19.07 -9.25 6.59
N LEU A 87 17.76 -8.99 6.71
CA LEU A 87 16.82 -9.95 7.30
C LEU A 87 16.24 -10.86 6.22
N PHE A 88 16.05 -12.12 6.60
CA PHE A 88 15.42 -13.14 5.77
C PHE A 88 14.34 -13.84 6.59
N ASP A 89 13.27 -14.22 5.92
CA ASP A 89 12.18 -14.98 6.52
C ASP A 89 12.54 -16.47 6.70
N GLU A 90 11.58 -17.25 7.20
CA GLU A 90 11.75 -18.70 7.40
C GLU A 90 11.96 -19.48 6.09
N SER A 91 11.54 -18.92 4.96
CA SER A 91 11.70 -19.50 3.62
C SER A 91 13.09 -19.22 3.03
N GLY A 92 13.84 -18.29 3.63
CA GLY A 92 15.12 -17.82 3.12
C GLY A 92 15.02 -16.66 2.13
N ASP A 93 13.83 -16.08 1.97
CA ASP A 93 13.59 -14.89 1.15
C ASP A 93 13.86 -13.62 1.95
N ILE A 94 14.30 -12.56 1.28
CA ILE A 94 14.54 -11.27 1.95
C ILE A 94 13.27 -10.70 2.57
N GLU A 95 13.39 -10.15 3.79
CA GLU A 95 12.35 -9.30 4.34
C GLU A 95 12.42 -7.90 3.71
N ILE A 96 11.28 -7.41 3.23
CA ILE A 96 11.15 -6.09 2.63
C ILE A 96 10.36 -5.15 3.55
N GLU A 97 10.74 -3.88 3.59
CA GLU A 97 9.89 -2.82 4.15
C GLU A 97 8.81 -2.47 3.13
N ASP A 98 7.56 -2.63 3.55
CA ASP A 98 6.40 -2.63 2.66
C ASP A 98 6.25 -1.36 1.82
N LEU A 99 5.72 -1.59 0.62
CA LEU A 99 5.32 -0.60 -0.37
C LEU A 99 4.28 0.35 0.21
N VAL A 100 4.69 1.56 0.60
CA VAL A 100 3.74 2.67 0.61
C VAL A 100 3.54 3.08 -0.84
N TYR A 101 2.49 2.54 -1.47
CA TYR A 101 1.80 3.26 -2.53
C TYR A 101 1.30 4.56 -1.90
N THR A 102 2.15 5.58 -1.84
CA THR A 102 1.64 6.91 -1.54
C THR A 102 0.73 7.23 -2.70
N ALA A 103 -0.58 7.26 -2.42
CA ALA A 103 -1.53 7.92 -3.30
C ALA A 103 -0.86 9.24 -3.72
N GLY A 104 -0.64 9.38 -5.03
CA GLY A 104 0.10 10.51 -5.57
C GLY A 104 -0.43 11.81 -5.04
N LYS A 105 0.44 12.81 -5.03
CA LYS A 105 0.06 14.21 -4.83
C LYS A 105 -1.20 14.49 -5.67
N LYS A 106 -2.28 14.96 -5.03
CA LYS A 106 -3.46 15.45 -5.72
C LYS A 106 -3.01 16.60 -6.64
N LEU A 107 -2.94 16.35 -7.95
CA LEU A 107 -2.65 17.39 -8.94
C LEU A 107 -3.95 18.15 -9.30
N ASP A 108 -5.10 17.45 -9.28
CA ASP A 108 -6.46 17.99 -9.37
C ASP A 108 -7.50 16.98 -8.83
N GLU A 109 -8.80 17.31 -8.86
CA GLU A 109 -9.88 16.48 -8.30
C GLU A 109 -10.08 15.12 -9.01
N SER A 110 -9.45 14.90 -10.18
CA SER A 110 -9.68 13.73 -11.02
C SER A 110 -8.45 12.86 -11.29
N THR A 111 -7.23 13.33 -11.00
CA THR A 111 -6.00 12.66 -11.46
C THR A 111 -5.04 12.35 -10.31
N TYR A 112 -4.89 11.06 -10.00
CA TYR A 112 -3.83 10.57 -9.12
C TYR A 112 -2.70 10.00 -10.00
N GLU A 113 -1.55 10.67 -10.04
CA GLU A 113 -0.34 10.04 -10.57
C GLU A 113 0.11 8.95 -9.61
N ARG A 114 0.11 7.70 -10.06
CA ARG A 114 0.68 6.60 -9.28
C ARG A 114 2.18 6.60 -9.52
N GLU A 115 2.97 6.90 -8.49
CA GLU A 115 4.42 6.74 -8.58
C GLU A 115 4.83 5.34 -8.10
N PHE A 116 5.64 4.66 -8.91
CA PHE A 116 6.30 3.44 -8.48
C PHE A 116 7.48 3.79 -7.56
N ARG A 117 7.43 3.33 -6.30
CA ARG A 117 8.55 3.40 -5.38
C ARG A 117 9.16 2.00 -5.21
N PRO A 118 10.48 1.83 -5.44
CA PRO A 118 11.13 0.54 -5.22
C PRO A 118 11.09 0.17 -3.74
N ALA A 119 10.88 -1.13 -3.48
CA ALA A 119 10.97 -1.70 -2.14
C ALA A 119 12.37 -1.54 -1.57
N ARG A 120 12.45 -1.47 -0.24
CA ARG A 120 13.69 -1.42 0.51
C ARG A 120 13.85 -2.68 1.32
N LEU A 121 15.11 -3.08 1.51
CA LEU A 121 15.45 -4.20 2.35
C LEU A 121 15.26 -3.83 3.82
N LYS A 122 14.60 -4.70 4.58
CA LYS A 122 14.57 -4.61 6.04
C LYS A 122 15.91 -5.08 6.61
N LYS A 123 16.41 -4.36 7.59
CA LYS A 123 17.74 -4.60 8.16
C LYS A 123 17.67 -4.91 9.65
N GLY A 124 18.49 -5.87 10.07
CA GLY A 124 18.81 -6.09 11.46
C GLY A 124 20.05 -5.26 11.85
N LYS A 125 20.17 -4.98 13.15
CA LYS A 125 21.33 -4.31 13.74
C LYS A 125 21.80 -5.13 14.92
N VAL A 126 23.11 -5.30 15.03
CA VAL A 126 23.72 -5.98 16.17
C VAL A 126 25.03 -5.32 16.54
N ASN A 127 25.27 -5.12 17.83
CA ASN A 127 26.55 -4.63 18.33
C ASN A 127 27.44 -5.81 18.72
N ILE A 128 28.67 -5.86 18.22
CA ILE A 128 29.60 -6.98 18.49
C ILE A 128 29.95 -7.08 19.97
N LYS A 129 30.15 -5.95 20.65
CA LYS A 129 30.39 -5.90 22.10
C LYS A 129 29.26 -6.60 22.86
N ASP A 130 28.01 -6.38 22.46
CA ASP A 130 26.86 -7.00 23.11
C ASP A 130 26.81 -8.51 22.87
N LEU A 131 27.21 -8.99 21.69
CA LEU A 131 27.33 -10.43 21.42
C LEU A 131 28.43 -11.09 22.25
N ILE A 132 29.58 -10.43 22.38
CA ILE A 132 30.70 -10.91 23.22
C ILE A 132 30.25 -11.00 24.67
N ILE A 133 29.60 -9.96 25.20
CA ILE A 133 29.04 -9.92 26.55
C ILE A 133 27.97 -11.01 26.74
N LEU A 134 27.10 -11.21 25.74
CA LEU A 134 26.08 -12.26 25.80
C LEU A 134 26.70 -13.65 25.87
N LYS A 135 27.78 -13.90 25.11
CA LYS A 135 28.55 -15.15 25.20
C LYS A 135 29.15 -15.29 26.61
N ALA A 136 29.84 -14.27 27.12
CA ALA A 136 30.40 -14.25 28.46
C ALA A 136 29.37 -14.55 29.55
N ARG A 137 28.17 -13.96 29.46
CA ARG A 137 27.03 -14.23 30.35
C ARG A 137 26.57 -15.69 30.34
N ARG A 138 26.58 -16.33 29.17
CA ARG A 138 26.13 -17.72 29.01
C ARG A 138 27.14 -18.70 29.57
N VAL A 139 28.42 -18.51 29.24
CA VAL A 139 29.49 -19.39 29.73
C VAL A 139 29.84 -19.11 31.18
N LEU A 140 29.60 -17.87 31.65
CA LEU A 140 30.08 -17.34 32.93
C LEU A 140 31.58 -17.62 33.04
N GLU A 141 32.38 -16.94 32.21
CA GLU A 141 33.84 -16.98 32.17
C GLU A 141 34.37 -15.58 31.83
N CYS A 142 35.52 -15.21 32.39
CA CYS A 142 36.16 -13.92 32.14
C CYS A 142 37.20 -13.97 31.02
N ASP A 143 37.67 -15.16 30.65
CA ASP A 143 38.58 -15.44 29.54
C ASP A 143 37.79 -16.14 28.43
N ILE A 144 37.56 -15.45 27.31
CA ILE A 144 36.65 -15.92 26.27
C ILE A 144 37.28 -15.89 24.88
N CYS A 145 37.12 -17.00 24.16
CA CYS A 145 37.41 -17.06 22.73
C CYS A 145 36.19 -16.63 21.90
N ILE A 146 36.34 -15.61 21.07
CA ILE A 146 35.22 -15.00 20.32
C ILE A 146 35.19 -15.34 18.83
N ASN A 147 36.03 -16.27 18.36
CA ASN A 147 36.06 -16.64 16.93
C ASN A 147 34.65 -17.00 16.41
N GLU A 148 33.88 -17.78 17.15
CA GLU A 148 32.49 -18.13 16.79
C GLU A 148 31.56 -16.91 16.67
N VAL A 149 31.73 -15.90 17.53
CA VAL A 149 30.94 -14.66 17.49
C VAL A 149 31.27 -13.88 16.23
N LEU A 150 32.55 -13.81 15.89
CA LEU A 150 33.05 -13.12 14.71
C LEU A 150 32.67 -13.85 13.41
N ASP A 151 32.69 -15.18 13.42
CA ASP A 151 32.23 -15.99 12.29
C ASP A 151 30.72 -15.85 12.06
N ASP A 152 29.90 -15.85 13.12
CA ASP A 152 28.45 -15.58 12.99
C ASP A 152 28.19 -14.19 12.41
N ALA A 153 28.90 -13.17 12.91
CA ALA A 153 28.80 -11.80 12.38
C ALA A 153 29.21 -11.72 10.90
N ARG A 154 30.30 -12.39 10.51
CA ARG A 154 30.76 -12.49 9.13
C ARG A 154 29.73 -13.17 8.22
N GLN A 155 29.15 -14.27 8.68
CA GLN A 155 28.11 -14.99 7.93
C GLN A 155 26.86 -14.12 7.72
N ARG A 156 26.44 -13.35 8.73
CA ARG A 156 25.33 -12.39 8.58
C ARG A 156 25.64 -11.32 7.53
N MET A 157 26.86 -10.81 7.50
CA MET A 157 27.28 -9.81 6.51
C MET A 157 27.45 -10.37 5.10
N SER A 158 27.93 -11.60 4.93
CA SER A 158 28.25 -12.14 3.60
C SER A 158 27.01 -12.26 2.70
N ARG A 159 25.83 -12.35 3.30
CA ARG A 159 24.53 -12.44 2.62
C ARG A 159 24.04 -11.12 2.00
N TRP A 160 24.79 -10.02 2.13
CA TRP A 160 24.42 -8.74 1.52
C TRP A 160 24.31 -8.79 0.00
N ASN A 161 25.17 -9.56 -0.68
CA ASN A 161 25.13 -9.67 -2.14
C ASN A 161 23.91 -10.46 -2.60
N GLU A 162 23.60 -11.57 -1.92
CA GLU A 162 22.39 -12.36 -2.13
C GLU A 162 21.13 -11.49 -1.94
N ALA A 163 21.05 -10.76 -0.82
CA ALA A 163 19.91 -9.89 -0.52
C ALA A 163 19.71 -8.79 -1.56
N LYS A 164 20.81 -8.19 -2.07
CA LYS A 164 20.75 -7.17 -3.12
C LYS A 164 20.21 -7.73 -4.44
N GLU A 165 20.61 -8.94 -4.83
CA GLU A 165 20.14 -9.56 -6.07
C GLU A 165 18.67 -9.97 -5.97
N GLN A 166 18.25 -10.53 -4.82
CA GLN A 166 16.84 -10.81 -4.56
C GLN A 166 15.99 -9.53 -4.60
N LEU A 167 16.44 -8.44 -3.97
CA LEU A 167 15.74 -7.16 -3.95
C LEU A 167 15.61 -6.55 -5.36
N LYS A 168 16.66 -6.66 -6.16
CA LYS A 168 16.65 -6.21 -7.55
C LYS A 168 15.61 -6.98 -8.37
N THR A 169 15.61 -8.31 -8.26
CA THR A 169 14.64 -9.18 -8.94
C THR A 169 13.20 -8.87 -8.52
N TYR A 170 12.98 -8.69 -7.22
CA TYR A 170 11.68 -8.28 -6.68
C TYR A 170 11.21 -6.95 -7.28
N ASN A 171 12.07 -5.93 -7.26
CA ASN A 171 11.73 -4.60 -7.78
C ASN A 171 11.48 -4.58 -9.30
N GLU A 172 12.22 -5.38 -10.08
CA GLU A 172 11.98 -5.52 -11.52
C GLU A 172 10.61 -6.15 -11.80
N ASN A 173 10.25 -7.21 -11.07
CA ASN A 173 8.96 -7.86 -11.22
C ASN A 173 7.81 -6.94 -10.80
N ALA A 174 7.93 -6.27 -9.64
CA ALA A 174 6.94 -5.31 -9.16
C ALA A 174 6.73 -4.16 -10.15
N ARG A 175 7.82 -3.66 -10.77
CA ARG A 175 7.75 -2.62 -11.81
C ARG A 175 7.04 -3.10 -13.07
N ARG A 176 7.31 -4.33 -13.52
CA ARG A 176 6.62 -4.90 -14.70
C ARG A 176 5.13 -5.06 -14.45
N GLU A 177 4.74 -5.55 -13.28
CA GLU A 177 3.32 -5.68 -12.92
C GLU A 177 2.63 -4.33 -12.83
N PHE A 178 3.31 -3.32 -12.27
CA PHE A 178 2.80 -1.95 -12.19
C PHE A 178 2.51 -1.39 -13.59
N LEU A 179 3.49 -1.46 -14.50
CA LEU A 179 3.34 -0.99 -15.88
C LEU A 179 2.26 -1.75 -16.66
N ARG A 180 2.09 -3.05 -16.40
CA ARG A 180 1.00 -3.84 -16.99
C ARG A 180 -0.36 -3.31 -16.55
N LYS A 181 -0.56 -3.12 -15.24
CA LYS A 181 -1.82 -2.60 -14.68
C LYS A 181 -2.13 -1.20 -15.20
N GLU A 182 -1.15 -0.31 -15.30
CA GLU A 182 -1.35 1.03 -15.88
C GLU A 182 -1.83 0.97 -17.34
N ARG A 183 -1.19 0.13 -18.17
CA ARG A 183 -1.60 -0.05 -19.57
C ARG A 183 -3.01 -0.61 -19.68
N GLU A 184 -3.37 -1.59 -18.86
CA GLU A 184 -4.73 -2.15 -18.83
C GLU A 184 -5.77 -1.08 -18.45
N THR A 185 -5.47 -0.26 -17.43
CA THR A 185 -6.38 0.82 -17.04
C THR A 185 -6.53 1.89 -18.12
N ALA A 186 -5.43 2.26 -18.79
CA ALA A 186 -5.46 3.23 -19.89
C ALA A 186 -6.29 2.72 -21.08
N LEU A 187 -6.12 1.44 -21.46
CA LEU A 187 -6.90 0.81 -22.52
C LEU A 187 -8.39 0.74 -22.20
N LEU A 188 -8.76 0.43 -20.95
CA LEU A 188 -10.17 0.42 -20.52
C LEU A 188 -10.79 1.82 -20.58
N PHE A 189 -10.03 2.84 -20.17
CA PHE A 189 -10.47 4.24 -20.25
C PHE A 189 -10.67 4.68 -21.71
N GLU A 190 -9.72 4.37 -22.60
CA GLU A 190 -9.83 4.68 -24.03
C GLU A 190 -11.04 3.98 -24.67
N LYS A 191 -11.29 2.70 -24.32
CA LYS A 191 -12.47 1.97 -24.79
C LYS A 191 -13.77 2.64 -24.34
N ARG A 192 -13.86 3.02 -23.06
CA ARG A 192 -15.04 3.74 -22.53
C ARG A 192 -15.27 5.06 -23.25
N GLN A 193 -14.23 5.86 -23.47
CA GLN A 193 -14.38 7.11 -24.22
C GLN A 193 -14.87 6.88 -25.66
N LYS A 194 -14.35 5.85 -26.34
CA LYS A 194 -14.82 5.50 -27.69
C LYS A 194 -16.27 5.03 -27.69
N GLU A 195 -16.67 4.19 -26.75
CA GLU A 195 -18.05 3.72 -26.60
C GLU A 195 -19.01 4.88 -26.27
N GLU A 196 -18.60 5.79 -25.39
CA GLU A 196 -19.35 6.98 -25.01
C GLU A 196 -19.51 7.94 -26.19
N ALA A 197 -18.43 8.22 -26.93
CA ALA A 197 -18.48 9.04 -28.14
C ALA A 197 -19.42 8.44 -29.22
N ILE A 198 -19.38 7.12 -29.44
CA ILE A 198 -20.28 6.44 -30.37
C ILE A 198 -21.74 6.56 -29.88
N ARG A 199 -21.97 6.39 -28.57
CA ARG A 199 -23.30 6.53 -27.97
C ARG A 199 -23.84 7.95 -28.10
N GLU A 200 -23.02 8.96 -27.83
CA GLU A 200 -23.37 10.37 -28.00
C GLU A 200 -23.68 10.71 -29.46
N GLU A 201 -22.87 10.24 -30.41
CA GLU A 201 -23.13 10.45 -31.84
C GLU A 201 -24.47 9.83 -32.27
N GLN A 202 -24.79 8.63 -31.77
CA GLN A 202 -26.06 7.97 -32.07
C GLN A 202 -27.25 8.71 -31.43
N LEU A 203 -27.12 9.17 -30.18
CA LEU A 203 -28.15 9.98 -29.52
C LEU A 203 -28.39 11.27 -30.29
N GLN A 204 -27.33 11.98 -30.68
CA GLN A 204 -27.39 13.20 -31.46
C GLN A 204 -28.09 13.00 -32.80
N LYS A 205 -27.83 11.89 -33.50
CA LYS A 205 -28.55 11.52 -34.74
C LYS A 205 -30.03 11.28 -34.47
N ASN A 206 -30.36 10.51 -33.44
CA ASN A 206 -31.74 10.22 -33.06
C ASN A 206 -32.51 11.51 -32.69
N HIS A 207 -31.85 12.44 -31.98
CA HIS A 207 -32.40 13.76 -31.65
C HIS A 207 -32.72 14.53 -32.92
N ASN A 208 -31.75 14.66 -33.82
CA ASN A 208 -31.90 15.40 -35.07
C ASN A 208 -33.01 14.84 -35.97
N GLU A 209 -33.10 13.52 -36.08
CA GLU A 209 -34.17 12.85 -36.84
C GLU A 209 -35.54 13.11 -36.24
N TRP A 210 -35.66 13.02 -34.91
CA TRP A 210 -36.92 13.30 -34.23
C TRP A 210 -37.32 14.76 -34.36
N ILE A 211 -36.39 15.71 -34.17
CA ILE A 211 -36.66 17.16 -34.29
C ILE A 211 -37.24 17.48 -35.66
N ARG A 212 -36.62 16.97 -36.73
CA ARG A 212 -37.08 17.19 -38.11
C ARG A 212 -38.47 16.62 -38.40
N LYS A 213 -38.84 15.53 -37.72
CA LYS A 213 -40.10 14.82 -37.98
C LYS A 213 -41.25 15.33 -37.11
N CYS A 214 -40.97 15.62 -35.85
CA CYS A 214 -41.97 15.79 -34.79
C CYS A 214 -41.76 17.07 -33.97
N GLY A 215 -40.58 17.69 -34.03
CA GLY A 215 -40.28 18.88 -33.24
C GLY A 215 -41.08 20.11 -33.68
N SER A 216 -41.24 21.06 -32.78
CA SER A 216 -41.89 22.33 -33.08
C SER A 216 -41.12 23.15 -34.12
N LEU A 217 -41.78 24.16 -34.71
CA LEU A 217 -41.11 25.11 -35.61
C LEU A 217 -39.92 25.81 -34.94
N ARG A 218 -40.03 26.09 -33.63
CA ARG A 218 -38.96 26.72 -32.84
C ARG A 218 -37.78 25.77 -32.73
N LEU A 219 -38.02 24.51 -32.36
CA LEU A 219 -36.97 23.52 -32.17
C LEU A 219 -36.25 23.18 -33.48
N ASN A 220 -36.99 23.09 -34.59
CA ASN A 220 -36.42 22.93 -35.93
C ASN A 220 -35.50 24.09 -36.32
N LYS A 221 -35.94 25.35 -36.12
CA LYS A 221 -35.09 26.52 -36.37
C LYS A 221 -33.84 26.54 -35.49
N CYS A 222 -33.94 26.15 -34.22
CA CYS A 222 -32.77 26.05 -33.35
C CYS A 222 -31.75 25.04 -33.89
N LEU A 223 -32.21 23.89 -34.37
CA LEU A 223 -31.35 22.88 -35.00
C LEU A 223 -30.70 23.38 -36.30
N GLU A 224 -31.46 24.05 -37.17
CA GLU A 224 -30.96 24.57 -38.46
C GLU A 224 -29.89 25.67 -38.29
N GLU A 225 -30.11 26.57 -37.34
CA GLU A 225 -29.21 27.70 -37.07
C GLU A 225 -28.04 27.34 -36.13
N GLY A 226 -27.99 26.10 -35.63
CA GLY A 226 -26.90 25.61 -34.76
C GLY A 226 -26.91 26.14 -33.33
N TYR A 227 -28.08 26.56 -32.82
CA TYR A 227 -28.24 26.94 -31.41
C TYR A 227 -28.33 25.70 -30.51
N ASP A 228 -28.00 25.83 -29.23
CA ASP A 228 -28.22 24.75 -28.26
C ASP A 228 -29.73 24.51 -28.09
N TYR A 229 -30.18 23.34 -28.53
CA TYR A 229 -31.58 22.95 -28.55
C TYR A 229 -31.89 21.84 -27.53
N ARG A 230 -30.89 21.36 -26.78
CA ARG A 230 -30.98 20.12 -25.98
C ARG A 230 -32.08 20.20 -24.92
N GLU A 231 -32.14 21.28 -24.16
CA GLU A 231 -33.18 21.47 -23.15
C GLU A 231 -34.58 21.48 -23.78
N LEU A 232 -34.76 22.26 -24.85
CA LEU A 232 -36.06 22.34 -25.54
C LEU A 232 -36.47 21.00 -26.16
N TYR A 233 -35.51 20.24 -26.70
CA TYR A 233 -35.74 18.87 -27.16
C TYR A 233 -36.31 17.99 -26.04
N HIS A 234 -35.68 18.00 -24.87
CA HIS A 234 -36.14 17.20 -23.73
C HIS A 234 -37.50 17.66 -23.21
N VAL A 235 -37.83 18.96 -23.27
CA VAL A 235 -39.17 19.46 -22.93
C VAL A 235 -40.21 18.88 -23.89
N GLU A 236 -40.04 19.09 -25.20
CA GLU A 236 -41.03 18.66 -26.20
C GLU A 236 -41.15 17.13 -26.27
N ARG A 237 -40.03 16.41 -26.18
CA ARG A 237 -40.01 14.95 -26.18
C ARG A 237 -40.66 14.37 -24.93
N GLY A 238 -40.42 14.99 -23.77
CA GLY A 238 -41.06 14.60 -22.51
C GLY A 238 -42.57 14.77 -22.56
N MET A 239 -43.06 15.87 -23.15
CA MET A 239 -44.49 16.11 -23.34
C MET A 239 -45.13 15.04 -24.24
N GLU A 240 -44.47 14.63 -25.33
CA GLU A 240 -44.97 13.56 -26.21
C GLU A 240 -45.04 12.19 -25.49
N LEU A 241 -43.99 11.83 -24.75
CA LEU A 241 -43.88 10.52 -24.12
C LEU A 241 -44.79 10.40 -22.88
N PHE A 242 -44.75 11.40 -22.01
CA PHE A 242 -45.33 11.35 -20.67
C PHE A 242 -46.61 12.16 -20.52
N GLY A 243 -46.80 13.20 -21.34
CA GLY A 243 -47.90 14.15 -21.25
C GLY A 243 -47.48 15.49 -20.63
N GLU A 244 -48.35 16.49 -20.73
CA GLU A 244 -48.08 17.88 -20.31
C GLU A 244 -47.90 18.04 -18.80
N ASP A 245 -48.45 17.12 -18.01
CA ASP A 245 -48.36 17.15 -16.54
C ASP A 245 -46.95 16.81 -16.00
N PHE A 246 -46.05 16.31 -16.86
CA PHE A 246 -44.68 15.99 -16.47
C PHE A 246 -43.76 17.19 -16.71
N ARG A 247 -43.07 17.62 -15.66
CA ARG A 247 -42.08 18.70 -15.69
C ARG A 247 -40.67 18.13 -15.74
N LEU A 248 -39.84 18.68 -16.61
CA LEU A 248 -38.42 18.35 -16.78
C LEU A 248 -37.59 18.98 -15.66
N ASP A 249 -36.68 18.20 -15.07
CA ASP A 249 -35.57 18.68 -14.24
C ASP A 249 -34.28 18.45 -15.02
N TYR A 250 -33.91 19.43 -15.86
CA TYR A 250 -32.81 19.27 -16.81
C TYR A 250 -31.47 19.05 -16.10
N ASP A 251 -31.25 19.75 -14.99
CA ASP A 251 -30.01 19.72 -14.21
C ASP A 251 -29.99 18.65 -13.12
N ASN A 252 -31.05 17.83 -13.01
CA ASN A 252 -31.23 16.84 -11.93
C ASN A 252 -31.02 17.48 -10.53
N SER A 253 -31.54 18.69 -10.34
CA SER A 253 -31.33 19.54 -9.16
C SER A 253 -32.39 19.35 -8.08
N VAL A 254 -33.48 18.65 -8.39
CA VAL A 254 -34.59 18.41 -7.46
C VAL A 254 -34.13 17.43 -6.37
N LEU A 255 -34.38 17.80 -5.11
CA LEU A 255 -34.14 16.92 -3.97
C LEU A 255 -35.27 15.89 -3.88
N VAL A 256 -34.91 14.61 -3.79
CA VAL A 256 -35.86 13.49 -3.85
C VAL A 256 -35.68 12.57 -2.64
N GLU A 257 -36.79 12.21 -2.00
CA GLU A 257 -36.86 11.18 -0.95
C GLU A 257 -37.74 10.00 -1.38
N ASN A 258 -37.55 8.84 -0.76
CA ASN A 258 -38.37 7.67 -1.03
C ASN A 258 -39.77 7.83 -0.42
N CYS A 259 -40.82 7.71 -1.23
CA CYS A 259 -42.20 7.68 -0.74
C CYS A 259 -42.50 6.31 -0.12
N LYS A 260 -42.96 6.29 1.14
CA LYS A 260 -43.26 5.03 1.88
C LYS A 260 -44.66 4.50 1.61
N CYS A 261 -45.64 5.38 1.43
CA CYS A 261 -47.04 5.01 1.23
C CYS A 261 -47.63 5.89 0.12
N PRO A 262 -47.49 5.47 -1.15
CA PRO A 262 -47.93 6.28 -2.27
C PRO A 262 -49.45 6.41 -2.35
N SER A 263 -49.94 7.58 -2.78
CA SER A 263 -51.37 7.78 -3.05
C SER A 263 -51.86 6.94 -4.25
N LEU A 264 -53.17 6.71 -4.33
CA LEU A 264 -53.77 5.93 -5.43
C LEU A 264 -53.45 6.55 -6.80
N MET A 265 -53.50 7.88 -6.91
CA MET A 265 -53.18 8.63 -8.13
C MET A 265 -51.74 8.38 -8.62
N VAL A 266 -50.78 8.31 -7.68
CA VAL A 266 -49.38 7.98 -7.99
C VAL A 266 -49.26 6.55 -8.51
N LEU A 267 -49.90 5.59 -7.84
CA LEU A 267 -49.86 4.18 -8.26
C LEU A 267 -50.49 3.97 -9.64
N GLU A 268 -51.61 4.64 -9.93
CA GLU A 268 -52.26 4.60 -11.24
C GLU A 268 -51.37 5.21 -12.33
N THR A 269 -50.72 6.34 -12.05
CA THR A 269 -49.79 6.97 -13.00
C THR A 269 -48.60 6.07 -13.31
N ILE A 270 -48.02 5.40 -12.30
CA ILE A 270 -46.95 4.41 -12.49
C ILE A 270 -47.43 3.24 -13.34
N ALA A 271 -48.67 2.77 -13.15
CA ALA A 271 -49.25 1.70 -13.96
C ALA A 271 -49.41 2.14 -15.44
N VAL A 272 -49.81 3.39 -15.69
CA VAL A 272 -49.89 3.96 -17.05
C VAL A 272 -48.50 4.04 -17.71
N LEU A 273 -47.49 4.54 -16.99
CA LEU A 273 -46.10 4.57 -17.48
C LEU A 273 -45.59 3.16 -17.82
N ARG A 274 -45.89 2.18 -16.96
CA ARG A 274 -45.51 0.78 -17.20
C ARG A 274 -46.13 0.22 -18.48
N LYS A 275 -47.39 0.55 -18.78
CA LYS A 275 -48.06 0.16 -20.04
C LYS A 275 -47.40 0.79 -21.27
N LYS A 276 -46.82 2.00 -21.12
CA LYS A 276 -46.04 2.69 -22.16
C LYS A 276 -44.59 2.19 -22.27
N GLY A 277 -44.16 1.24 -21.43
CA GLY A 277 -42.79 0.70 -21.41
C GLY A 277 -41.81 1.47 -20.54
N PHE A 278 -42.27 2.41 -19.70
CA PHE A 278 -41.41 3.20 -18.81
C PHE A 278 -41.49 2.72 -17.35
N SER A 279 -40.38 2.86 -16.63
CA SER A 279 -40.30 2.58 -15.19
C SER A 279 -40.46 3.87 -14.39
N GLY A 280 -41.66 4.10 -13.85
CA GLY A 280 -41.93 5.21 -12.93
C GLY A 280 -41.72 4.81 -11.46
N ARG A 281 -41.30 5.76 -10.63
CA ARG A 281 -41.11 5.60 -9.17
C ARG A 281 -41.86 6.67 -8.39
N ALA A 282 -42.55 6.27 -7.33
CA ALA A 282 -43.15 7.18 -6.37
C ALA A 282 -42.06 7.83 -5.50
N VAL A 283 -42.07 9.15 -5.40
CA VAL A 283 -41.08 9.91 -4.63
C VAL A 283 -41.74 11.03 -3.84
N TRP A 284 -41.08 11.46 -2.78
CA TRP A 284 -41.45 12.64 -2.02
C TRP A 284 -40.51 13.79 -2.38
N LEU A 285 -41.08 14.96 -2.68
CA LEU A 285 -40.34 16.16 -3.02
C LEU A 285 -40.43 17.13 -1.84
N PRO A 286 -39.46 17.11 -0.89
CA PRO A 286 -39.55 17.89 0.34
C PRO A 286 -39.56 19.41 0.11
N LYS A 287 -39.08 19.88 -1.04
CA LYS A 287 -39.08 21.30 -1.44
C LYS A 287 -40.02 21.60 -2.61
N GLY A 288 -40.88 20.64 -2.99
CA GLY A 288 -41.70 20.72 -4.20
C GLY A 288 -40.87 20.73 -5.49
N LEU A 289 -41.49 21.15 -6.60
CA LEU A 289 -40.81 21.46 -7.86
C LEU A 289 -40.66 22.96 -8.03
N LYS A 290 -39.54 23.38 -8.60
CA LYS A 290 -39.40 24.77 -9.10
C LYS A 290 -40.46 25.01 -10.18
N ALA A 291 -41.21 26.10 -10.05
CA ALA A 291 -42.03 26.59 -11.14
C ALA A 291 -41.16 27.36 -12.16
N ALA A 292 -41.67 27.51 -13.38
CA ALA A 292 -40.96 28.14 -14.51
C ALA A 292 -40.64 29.63 -14.29
N ASP A 293 -41.20 30.26 -13.26
CA ASP A 293 -41.01 31.65 -12.87
C ASP A 293 -39.97 31.83 -11.74
N ASN A 294 -39.17 30.79 -11.43
CA ASN A 294 -38.25 30.73 -10.28
C ASN A 294 -38.91 30.83 -8.90
N ASN A 295 -40.24 30.77 -8.79
CA ASN A 295 -40.88 30.52 -7.50
C ASN A 295 -40.90 29.00 -7.24
N TYR A 296 -40.57 28.59 -6.02
CA TYR A 296 -40.88 27.23 -5.61
C TYR A 296 -42.38 27.17 -5.34
N ASP A 297 -43.08 26.18 -5.91
CA ASP A 297 -44.27 25.65 -5.25
C ASP A 297 -43.75 25.03 -3.95
N SER A 298 -43.60 25.86 -2.92
CA SER A 298 -42.86 25.57 -1.68
C SER A 298 -43.54 24.50 -0.80
N VAL A 299 -44.54 23.82 -1.34
CA VAL A 299 -45.30 22.79 -0.67
C VAL A 299 -44.69 21.45 -1.00
N SER A 300 -44.18 20.78 0.03
CA SER A 300 -43.72 19.41 -0.06
C SER A 300 -44.86 18.53 -0.60
N CYS A 301 -44.60 17.75 -1.63
CA CYS A 301 -45.63 16.96 -2.30
C CYS A 301 -45.13 15.60 -2.74
N GLU A 302 -46.08 14.72 -3.01
CA GLU A 302 -45.81 13.45 -3.66
C GLU A 302 -45.67 13.65 -5.18
N ALA A 303 -44.76 12.89 -5.80
CA ALA A 303 -44.57 12.92 -7.23
C ALA A 303 -44.26 11.54 -7.82
N VAL A 304 -44.45 11.42 -9.14
CA VAL A 304 -43.94 10.30 -9.94
C VAL A 304 -42.69 10.77 -10.69
N LEU A 305 -41.57 10.10 -10.43
CA LEU A 305 -40.30 10.26 -11.14
C LEU A 305 -40.19 9.23 -12.26
N VAL A 306 -39.84 9.69 -13.47
CA VAL A 306 -39.47 8.84 -14.61
C VAL A 306 -38.21 9.40 -15.27
N PHE A 307 -37.37 8.53 -15.82
CA PHE A 307 -36.15 8.92 -16.54
C PHE A 307 -36.28 8.69 -18.05
N PHE A 308 -35.72 9.61 -18.84
CA PHE A 308 -35.51 9.46 -20.28
C PHE A 308 -34.15 10.05 -20.65
N GLU A 309 -33.28 9.23 -21.28
CA GLU A 309 -31.92 9.63 -21.71
C GLU A 309 -31.15 10.42 -20.62
N ASP A 310 -31.21 9.91 -19.39
CA ASP A 310 -30.55 10.45 -18.20
C ASP A 310 -31.12 11.76 -17.63
N ARG A 311 -32.27 12.23 -18.15
CA ARG A 311 -33.03 13.37 -17.60
C ARG A 311 -34.22 12.92 -16.76
N ALA A 312 -34.41 13.58 -15.62
CA ALA A 312 -35.53 13.31 -14.72
C ALA A 312 -36.77 14.13 -15.11
N TYR A 313 -37.93 13.47 -15.07
CA TYR A 313 -39.23 14.10 -15.23
C TYR A 313 -40.12 13.78 -14.04
N TYR A 314 -40.89 14.76 -13.61
CA TYR A 314 -41.74 14.67 -12.43
C TYR A 314 -43.18 15.08 -12.74
N ARG A 315 -44.13 14.28 -12.27
CA ARG A 315 -45.54 14.68 -12.17
C ARG A 315 -45.90 14.80 -10.70
N ILE A 316 -46.30 15.99 -10.25
CA ILE A 316 -46.70 16.25 -8.87
C ILE A 316 -48.19 15.97 -8.65
N PHE A 317 -48.52 15.59 -7.43
CA PHE A 317 -49.88 15.40 -6.96
C PHE A 317 -50.05 16.28 -5.73
N SER A 318 -50.75 17.39 -5.92
CA SER A 318 -51.17 18.30 -4.85
C SER A 318 -52.52 17.80 -4.33
N ASP A 319 -52.68 17.73 -3.01
CA ASP A 319 -53.99 17.59 -2.38
C ASP A 319 -54.80 18.89 -2.47
#